data_AF-A0A7H4LUM1-F1
#
_entry.id   AF-A0A7H4LUM1-F1
#
_cell.length_a   1.000
_cell.length_b   1.000
_cell.length_c   1.000
_cell.angle_alpha   90.00
_cell.angle_beta   90.00
_cell.angle_gamma   90.00
#
_symmetry.space_group_name_H-M   'P 1'
#
loop_
_entity.id
_entity.type
_entity.pdbx_description
1 polymer ?
#
loop_
_entity_poly.entity_id
_entity_poly.type
_entity_poly.pdbx_seq_one_letter_code
_entity_poly.pdbx_strand_id
1 'polypeptide(L)'
;MDDFLALTLAGRLPHHFHGQTAHFRWHWIDCGILQLIPHEPCDRSLVLSSGLHGNETAPVEITDLLLRQLFRGEIPLRWRLLAIFGNPPALRANKRYMHSDINRMFGERWRAFSASDETVRAGSWSMRWRDFMPGRPASAGTWIYIPPYAVRCIPALVSCRRGIRRGMKRFCAG
;
A
#
# COMPACT_ATOMS: atom_id res chain seq x y z
N MET A 1 15.69 0.54 -2.13
CA MET A 1 15.42 -0.11 -0.83
C MET A 1 14.83 -1.45 -1.19
N ASP A 2 15.63 -2.51 -1.05
CA ASP A 2 15.32 -3.80 -1.67
C ASP A 2 14.77 -4.81 -0.65
N ASP A 3 14.73 -4.41 0.61
CA ASP A 3 14.44 -5.22 1.80
C ASP A 3 13.10 -4.87 2.46
N PHE A 4 12.25 -4.05 1.82
CA PHE A 4 10.99 -3.59 2.43
C PHE A 4 10.07 -4.74 2.89
N LEU A 5 9.78 -5.71 2.01
CA LEU A 5 8.98 -6.88 2.39
C LEU A 5 9.69 -7.73 3.45
N ALA A 6 11.00 -7.96 3.29
CA ALA A 6 11.78 -8.79 4.20
C ALA A 6 11.79 -8.20 5.63
N LEU A 7 12.03 -6.90 5.77
CA LEU A 7 11.98 -6.18 7.05
C LEU A 7 10.57 -6.18 7.65
N THR A 8 9.55 -5.97 6.82
CA THR A 8 8.14 -6.03 7.26
C THR A 8 7.79 -7.40 7.82
N LEU A 9 8.16 -8.47 7.12
CA LEU A 9 7.92 -9.84 7.56
C LEU A 9 8.76 -10.15 8.80
N ALA A 10 10.02 -9.74 8.87
CA ALA A 10 10.87 -9.94 10.05
C ALA A 10 10.43 -9.11 11.27
N GLY A 11 9.51 -8.15 11.12
CA GLY A 11 9.13 -7.22 12.18
C GLY A 11 10.30 -6.32 12.62
N ARG A 12 11.26 -6.08 11.72
CA ARG A 12 12.45 -5.26 11.97
C ARG A 12 12.27 -3.88 11.36
N LEU A 13 12.86 -2.88 12.00
CA LEU A 13 12.90 -1.52 11.47
C LEU A 13 14.08 -1.37 10.50
N PRO A 14 13.94 -0.53 9.47
CA PRO A 14 15.07 -0.22 8.60
C PRO A 14 16.10 0.66 9.32
N HIS A 15 17.33 0.67 8.81
CA HIS A 15 18.34 1.63 9.26
C HIS A 15 18.01 3.08 8.86
N HIS A 16 17.32 3.25 7.73
CA HIS A 16 16.91 4.55 7.22
C HIS A 16 15.40 4.57 7.00
N PHE A 17 14.74 5.58 7.57
CA PHE A 17 13.29 5.77 7.42
C PHE A 17 12.91 6.60 6.19
N HIS A 18 13.90 7.18 5.51
CA HIS A 18 13.67 7.92 4.28
C HIS A 18 14.94 7.90 3.44
N GLY A 19 14.76 8.22 2.17
CA GLY A 19 15.87 8.39 1.23
C GLY A 19 15.38 8.85 -0.13
N GLN A 20 16.28 8.86 -1.09
CA GLN A 20 15.98 9.22 -2.47
C GLN A 20 16.75 8.34 -3.43
N THR A 21 16.16 8.10 -4.60
CA THR A 21 16.81 7.50 -5.77
C THR A 21 17.06 8.60 -6.80
N ALA A 22 17.52 8.24 -8.00
CA ALA A 22 17.56 9.19 -9.11
C ALA A 22 16.16 9.62 -9.61
N HIS A 23 15.09 8.93 -9.20
CA HIS A 23 13.77 9.07 -9.79
C HIS A 23 12.68 9.51 -8.80
N PHE A 24 12.82 9.19 -7.52
CA PHE A 24 11.83 9.51 -6.49
C PHE A 24 12.43 9.56 -5.08
N ARG A 25 11.72 10.25 -4.18
CA ARG A 25 11.91 10.16 -2.73
C ARG A 25 11.07 9.03 -2.17
N TRP A 26 11.55 8.40 -1.10
CA TRP A 26 10.82 7.34 -0.41
C TRP A 26 10.87 7.53 1.11
N HIS A 27 9.80 7.13 1.79
CA HIS A 27 9.62 7.24 3.22
C HIS A 27 9.00 5.95 3.78
N TRP A 28 9.67 5.34 4.74
CA TRP A 28 9.12 4.28 5.58
C TRP A 28 8.21 4.90 6.63
N ILE A 29 6.91 4.67 6.51
CA ILE A 29 5.91 5.28 7.39
C ILE A 29 5.67 4.40 8.62
N ASP A 30 5.59 3.09 8.42
CA ASP A 30 5.38 2.09 9.46
C ASP A 30 5.75 0.69 8.94
N CYS A 31 5.78 -0.31 9.81
CA CYS A 31 5.91 -1.72 9.43
C CYS A 31 4.86 -2.10 8.37
N GLY A 32 5.31 -2.39 7.16
CA GLY A 32 4.46 -2.68 6.01
C GLY A 32 3.81 -1.46 5.36
N ILE A 33 4.28 -0.23 5.60
CA ILE A 33 3.77 0.97 4.92
C ILE A 33 4.94 1.80 4.36
N LEU A 34 5.00 1.91 3.04
CA LEU A 34 6.03 2.65 2.31
C LEU A 34 5.39 3.69 1.38
N GLN A 35 5.88 4.92 1.46
CA GLN A 35 5.47 6.01 0.57
C GLN A 35 6.58 6.30 -0.44
N LEU A 36 6.23 6.41 -1.71
CA LEU A 36 7.11 6.87 -2.79
C LEU A 36 6.52 8.14 -3.42
N ILE A 37 7.37 9.14 -3.65
CA ILE A 37 7.01 10.45 -4.19
C ILE A 37 7.94 10.77 -5.35
N PRO A 38 7.45 10.87 -6.60
CA PRO A 38 8.30 11.24 -7.73
C PRO A 38 8.91 12.63 -7.55
N HIS A 39 10.09 12.86 -8.13
CA HIS A 39 10.69 14.20 -8.14
C HIS A 39 9.93 15.16 -9.05
N GLU A 40 9.41 14.67 -10.18
CA GLU A 40 8.51 15.42 -11.04
C GLU A 40 7.19 15.72 -10.30
N PRO A 41 6.63 16.94 -10.44
CA PRO A 41 5.31 17.25 -9.93
C PRO A 41 4.24 16.29 -10.46
N CYS A 42 3.40 15.78 -9.58
CA CYS A 42 2.27 14.93 -9.96
C CYS A 42 1.02 15.23 -9.14
N ASP A 43 -0.14 15.27 -9.79
CA ASP A 43 -1.43 15.55 -9.15
C ASP A 43 -2.20 14.27 -8.79
N ARG A 44 -1.56 13.11 -8.93
CA ARG A 44 -2.20 11.80 -8.73
C ARG A 44 -1.51 11.00 -7.64
N SER A 45 -2.33 10.28 -6.91
CA SER A 45 -1.91 9.39 -5.83
C SER A 45 -2.55 8.03 -6.02
N LEU A 46 -1.74 6.99 -5.85
CA LEU A 46 -2.13 5.60 -5.84
C LEU A 46 -1.82 5.01 -4.48
N VAL A 47 -2.79 4.34 -3.89
CA VAL A 47 -2.53 3.46 -2.74
C VAL A 47 -2.70 2.03 -3.21
N LEU A 48 -1.67 1.22 -2.99
CA LEU A 48 -1.60 -0.19 -3.32
C LEU A 48 -1.61 -0.98 -2.02
N SER A 49 -2.68 -1.72 -1.78
CA SER A 49 -2.80 -2.55 -0.57
C SER A 49 -2.88 -4.02 -0.93
N SER A 50 -2.09 -4.84 -0.23
CA SER A 50 -2.01 -6.28 -0.35
C SER A 50 -1.78 -6.93 1.01
N GLY A 51 -2.02 -8.24 1.14
CA GLY A 51 -1.77 -8.97 2.38
C GLY A 51 -2.59 -8.47 3.58
N LEU A 52 -3.83 -8.00 3.34
CA LEU A 52 -4.80 -7.76 4.42
C LEU A 52 -5.15 -9.07 5.13
N HIS A 53 -5.29 -10.14 4.32
CA HIS A 53 -5.27 -11.50 4.80
C HIS A 53 -3.87 -12.09 4.60
N GLY A 54 -3.35 -12.75 5.64
CA GLY A 54 -1.99 -13.28 5.62
C GLY A 54 -1.79 -14.51 4.73
N ASN A 55 -2.86 -15.22 4.39
CA ASN A 55 -2.84 -16.37 3.49
C ASN A 55 -2.99 -15.98 2.00
N GLU A 56 -3.10 -14.68 1.68
CA GLU A 56 -3.16 -14.16 0.30
C GLU A 56 -1.78 -13.61 -0.11
N THR A 57 -0.82 -14.51 -0.37
CA THR A 57 0.58 -14.13 -0.64
C THR A 57 0.84 -13.62 -2.06
N ALA A 58 0.07 -14.08 -3.06
CA ALA A 58 0.30 -13.67 -4.46
C ALA A 58 0.27 -12.14 -4.67
N PRO A 59 -0.74 -11.38 -4.17
CA PRO A 59 -0.72 -9.91 -4.23
C PRO A 59 0.49 -9.25 -3.54
N VAL A 60 1.00 -9.87 -2.48
CA VAL A 60 2.17 -9.37 -1.73
C VAL A 60 3.44 -9.52 -2.58
N GLU A 61 3.64 -10.68 -3.19
CA GLU A 61 4.76 -10.95 -4.10
C GLU A 61 4.75 -10.00 -5.30
N ILE A 62 3.58 -9.78 -5.92
CA ILE A 62 3.44 -8.85 -7.04
C ILE A 62 3.77 -7.42 -6.63
N THR A 63 3.31 -7.00 -5.44
CA THR A 63 3.61 -5.67 -4.90
C THR A 63 5.11 -5.51 -4.65
N ASP A 64 5.76 -6.52 -4.08
CA ASP A 64 7.20 -6.51 -3.82
C ASP A 64 8.02 -6.46 -5.12
N LEU A 65 7.64 -7.26 -6.13
CA LEU A 65 8.24 -7.20 -7.46
C LEU A 65 8.11 -5.81 -8.08
N LEU A 66 6.93 -5.19 -8.02
CA LEU A 66 6.71 -3.83 -8.51
C LEU A 66 7.62 -2.82 -7.80
N LEU A 67 7.72 -2.89 -6.48
CA LEU A 67 8.59 -2.00 -5.70
C LEU A 67 10.05 -2.17 -6.10
N ARG A 68 10.53 -3.41 -6.27
CA ARG A 68 11.90 -3.70 -6.73
C ARG A 68 12.16 -3.10 -8.12
N GLN A 69 11.24 -3.26 -9.06
CA GLN A 69 11.36 -2.67 -10.41
C GLN A 69 11.42 -1.14 -10.35
N LEU A 70 10.61 -0.50 -9.49
CA LEU A 70 10.66 0.95 -9.26
C LEU A 70 12.03 1.37 -8.69
N PHE A 71 12.51 0.70 -7.63
CA PHE A 71 13.80 1.03 -6.99
C PHE A 71 15.00 0.83 -7.91
N ARG A 72 14.93 -0.15 -8.83
CA ARG A 72 15.95 -0.37 -9.86
C ARG A 72 15.86 0.57 -11.05
N GLY A 73 14.80 1.39 -11.13
CA GLY A 73 14.56 2.29 -12.25
C GLY A 73 14.08 1.59 -13.54
N GLU A 74 13.67 0.32 -13.45
CA GLU A 74 13.17 -0.46 -14.59
C GLU A 74 11.81 0.07 -15.09
N ILE A 75 11.03 0.64 -14.17
CA ILE A 75 9.77 1.34 -14.48
C ILE A 75 9.73 2.73 -13.83
N PRO A 76 9.18 3.75 -14.53
CA PRO A 76 9.11 5.09 -13.98
C PRO A 76 7.96 5.22 -12.98
N LEU A 77 8.20 5.90 -11.86
CA LEU A 77 7.16 6.34 -10.94
C LEU A 77 6.57 7.66 -11.46
N ARG A 78 5.31 7.67 -11.92
CA ARG A 78 4.63 8.91 -12.37
C ARG A 78 3.65 9.48 -11.36
N TRP A 79 3.17 8.66 -10.43
CA TRP A 79 2.18 9.04 -9.41
C TRP A 79 2.81 8.85 -8.03
N ARG A 80 2.32 9.59 -7.02
CA ARG A 80 2.63 9.27 -5.63
C ARG A 80 2.10 7.86 -5.35
N LEU A 81 2.90 7.01 -4.70
CA LEU A 81 2.52 5.65 -4.35
C LEU A 81 2.58 5.46 -2.84
N LEU A 82 1.55 4.85 -2.26
CA LEU A 82 1.58 4.30 -0.90
C LEU A 82 1.39 2.79 -1.00
N ALA A 83 2.45 2.02 -0.75
CA ALA A 83 2.39 0.57 -0.69
C ALA A 83 2.10 0.12 0.75
N ILE A 84 1.11 -0.75 0.92
CA ILE A 84 0.62 -1.22 2.21
C ILE A 84 0.57 -2.75 2.21
N PHE A 85 1.34 -3.38 3.09
CA PHE A 85 1.15 -4.74 3.55
C PHE A 85 0.24 -4.74 4.77
N GLY A 86 -1.00 -5.18 4.57
CA GLY A 86 -2.12 -4.94 5.48
C GLY A 86 -1.99 -5.57 6.85
N ASN A 87 -1.50 -6.81 6.94
CA ASN A 87 -1.45 -7.56 8.18
C ASN A 87 -0.14 -8.36 8.28
N PRO A 88 1.00 -7.71 8.60
CA PRO A 88 2.29 -8.38 8.71
C PRO A 88 2.32 -9.56 9.72
N PRO A 89 1.66 -9.48 10.89
CA PRO A 89 1.55 -10.65 11.79
C PRO A 89 0.86 -11.85 11.14
N ALA A 90 -0.28 -11.64 10.48
CA ALA A 90 -0.99 -12.73 9.81
C ALA A 90 -0.20 -13.29 8.62
N LEU A 91 0.49 -12.42 7.86
CA LEU A 91 1.38 -12.83 6.76
C LEU A 91 2.51 -13.73 7.26
N ARG A 92 3.19 -13.36 8.36
CA ARG A 92 4.21 -14.20 9.00
C ARG A 92 3.66 -15.57 9.40
N ALA A 93 2.45 -15.59 9.95
CA ALA A 93 1.81 -16.80 10.43
C ALA A 93 1.16 -17.64 9.32
N ASN A 94 1.14 -17.14 8.07
CA ASN A 94 0.35 -17.68 6.96
C ASN A 94 -1.11 -17.97 7.35
N LYS A 95 -1.71 -17.05 8.13
CA LYS A 95 -3.10 -17.13 8.59
C LYS A 95 -3.93 -16.06 7.91
N ARG A 96 -5.23 -16.30 7.75
CA ARG A 96 -6.14 -15.28 7.20
C ARG A 96 -6.14 -14.01 8.05
N TYR A 97 -6.20 -14.15 9.37
CA TYR A 97 -6.08 -13.07 10.36
C TYR A 97 -5.61 -13.70 11.68
N MET A 98 -5.17 -12.88 12.63
CA MET A 98 -4.73 -13.35 13.95
C MET A 98 -5.89 -13.42 14.94
N HIS A 99 -6.71 -12.36 15.03
CA HIS A 99 -7.82 -12.26 15.98
C HIS A 99 -9.16 -11.99 15.27
N SER A 100 -9.19 -11.13 14.26
CA SER A 100 -10.41 -10.69 13.60
C SER A 100 -10.15 -10.22 12.17
N ASP A 101 -11.14 -10.43 11.29
CA ASP A 101 -11.03 -10.12 9.87
C ASP A 101 -10.93 -8.60 9.63
N ILE A 102 -9.73 -8.12 9.26
CA ILE A 102 -9.44 -6.71 9.03
C ILE A 102 -10.25 -6.11 7.87
N ASN A 103 -10.72 -6.93 6.91
CA ASN A 103 -11.59 -6.46 5.83
C ASN A 103 -12.98 -6.04 6.32
N ARG A 104 -13.37 -6.46 7.53
CA ARG A 104 -14.64 -6.05 8.15
C ARG A 104 -14.51 -4.77 8.98
N MET A 105 -13.29 -4.26 9.15
CA MET A 105 -12.95 -3.16 10.05
C MET A 105 -12.87 -1.78 9.39
N PHE A 106 -12.99 -1.71 8.06
CA PHE A 106 -12.99 -0.44 7.32
C PHE A 106 -14.18 0.46 7.67
N GLY A 107 -13.99 1.78 7.51
CA GLY A 107 -15.04 2.79 7.74
C GLY A 107 -15.41 2.90 9.22
N GLU A 108 -14.41 3.02 10.09
CA GLU A 108 -14.56 3.10 11.55
C GLU A 108 -15.16 1.87 12.26
N ARG A 109 -15.55 0.84 11.50
CA ARG A 109 -16.11 -0.41 12.05
C ARG A 109 -15.17 -1.14 13.00
N TRP A 110 -13.86 -0.92 12.90
CA TRP A 110 -12.86 -1.43 13.85
C TRP A 110 -13.21 -1.12 15.32
N ARG A 111 -13.92 -0.02 15.61
CA ARG A 111 -14.34 0.35 16.98
C ARG A 111 -15.36 -0.62 17.58
N ALA A 112 -16.07 -1.39 16.75
CA ALA A 112 -17.06 -2.37 17.19
C ALA A 112 -16.45 -3.75 17.48
N PHE A 113 -15.15 -3.94 17.24
CA PHE A 113 -14.44 -5.19 17.51
C PHE A 113 -13.70 -5.10 18.85
N SER A 114 -13.46 -6.26 19.47
CA SER A 114 -12.59 -6.36 20.64
C SER A 114 -11.17 -5.87 20.31
N ALA A 115 -10.56 -5.18 21.27
CA ALA A 115 -9.22 -4.64 21.12
C ALA A 115 -8.22 -5.75 20.76
N SER A 116 -7.47 -5.50 19.68
CA SER A 116 -6.45 -6.38 19.13
C SER A 116 -5.52 -5.57 18.22
N ASP A 117 -4.36 -6.14 17.88
CA ASP A 117 -3.41 -5.50 16.97
C ASP A 117 -4.05 -5.13 15.62
N GLU A 118 -5.00 -5.93 15.15
CA GLU A 118 -5.73 -5.69 13.90
C GLU A 118 -6.65 -4.48 14.00
N THR A 119 -7.33 -4.28 15.13
CA THR A 119 -8.17 -3.08 15.35
C THR A 119 -7.35 -1.81 15.44
N VAL A 120 -6.21 -1.85 16.15
CA VAL A 120 -5.28 -0.71 16.24
C VAL A 120 -4.75 -0.35 14.85
N ARG A 121 -4.36 -1.37 14.08
CA ARG A 121 -3.86 -1.18 12.72
C ARG A 121 -4.92 -0.61 11.78
N ALA A 122 -6.14 -1.17 11.78
CA ALA A 122 -7.26 -0.66 10.98
C ALA A 122 -7.61 0.79 11.34
N GLY A 123 -7.58 1.15 12.64
CA GLY A 123 -7.82 2.51 13.10
C GLY A 123 -6.82 3.53 12.56
N SER A 124 -5.55 3.14 12.41
CA SER A 124 -4.48 4.01 11.89
C SER A 124 -4.65 4.38 10.41
N TRP A 125 -5.35 3.56 9.61
CA TRP A 125 -5.38 3.71 8.15
C TRP A 125 -6.09 4.97 7.68
N SER A 126 -7.17 5.39 8.35
CA SER A 126 -7.89 6.61 7.99
C SER A 126 -7.02 7.86 8.15
N MET A 127 -6.21 7.90 9.22
CA MET A 127 -5.22 8.98 9.42
C MET A 127 -4.16 8.95 8.32
N ARG A 128 -3.52 7.79 8.09
CA ARG A 128 -2.48 7.61 7.07
C ARG A 128 -2.94 7.91 5.65
N TRP A 129 -4.20 7.58 5.36
CA TRP A 129 -4.84 7.92 4.09
C TRP A 129 -4.96 9.43 3.90
N ARG A 130 -5.46 10.14 4.93
CA ARG A 130 -5.62 11.59 4.91
C ARG A 130 -4.28 12.30 4.75
N ASP A 131 -3.25 11.83 5.43
CA ASP A 131 -1.89 12.39 5.34
C ASP A 131 -1.26 12.15 3.95
N PHE A 132 -1.58 11.02 3.32
CA PHE A 132 -1.03 10.66 2.00
C PHE A 132 -1.72 11.40 0.85
N MET A 133 -3.06 11.57 0.93
CA MET A 133 -3.84 12.16 -0.13
C MET A 133 -3.56 13.66 -0.27
N PRO A 134 -3.39 14.17 -1.50
CA PRO A 134 -3.31 15.61 -1.73
C PRO A 134 -4.60 16.30 -1.24
N GLY A 135 -4.48 17.37 -0.46
CA GLY A 135 -5.60 18.14 0.10
C GLY A 135 -6.46 18.91 -0.92
N ARG A 136 -6.35 18.60 -2.23
CA ARG A 136 -7.14 19.24 -3.28
C ARG A 136 -8.24 18.28 -3.80
N PRO A 137 -9.49 18.72 -3.92
CA PRO A 137 -10.60 17.88 -4.38
C PRO A 137 -10.48 17.46 -5.87
N ALA A 138 -9.59 18.09 -6.66
CA ALA A 138 -9.38 17.80 -8.08
C ALA A 138 -8.29 16.76 -8.39
N SER A 139 -7.48 16.37 -7.39
CA SER A 139 -6.45 15.34 -7.57
C SER A 139 -7.09 13.96 -7.57
N ALA A 140 -7.00 13.27 -8.72
CA ALA A 140 -7.51 11.90 -8.86
C ALA A 140 -6.66 10.93 -8.03
N GLY A 141 -7.03 10.75 -6.76
CA GLY A 141 -6.59 9.64 -5.93
C GLY A 141 -7.32 8.36 -6.35
N THR A 142 -6.59 7.29 -6.62
CA THR A 142 -7.19 5.97 -6.86
C THR A 142 -6.71 5.03 -5.75
N TRP A 143 -7.63 4.45 -4.98
CA TRP A 143 -7.30 3.30 -4.15
C TRP A 143 -7.44 2.04 -4.98
N ILE A 144 -6.38 1.23 -5.03
CA ILE A 144 -6.43 -0.08 -5.66
C ILE A 144 -6.14 -1.10 -4.58
N TYR A 145 -7.21 -1.76 -4.12
CA TYR A 145 -7.06 -3.10 -3.57
C TYR A 145 -6.66 -4.02 -4.71
N ILE A 146 -5.57 -4.77 -4.56
CA ILE A 146 -5.26 -5.85 -5.49
C ILE A 146 -5.99 -7.09 -4.96
N PRO A 147 -7.20 -7.43 -5.45
CA PRO A 147 -7.73 -8.74 -5.15
C PRO A 147 -6.81 -9.81 -5.75
N PRO A 148 -6.76 -11.02 -5.18
CA PRO A 148 -5.87 -12.11 -5.59
C PRO A 148 -5.89 -12.45 -7.09
N TYR A 149 -6.90 -12.00 -7.83
CA TYR A 149 -7.10 -12.24 -9.26
C TYR A 149 -6.84 -11.05 -10.21
N ALA A 150 -6.53 -9.83 -9.73
CA ALA A 150 -6.43 -8.62 -10.59
C ALA A 150 -5.01 -8.27 -11.09
N VAL A 151 -4.16 -9.28 -11.25
CA VAL A 151 -2.69 -9.17 -11.33
C VAL A 151 -2.13 -8.47 -12.58
N ARG A 152 -2.87 -8.40 -13.70
CA ARG A 152 -2.28 -7.99 -15.00
C ARG A 152 -2.13 -6.49 -15.27
N CYS A 153 -2.70 -5.60 -14.46
CA CYS A 153 -2.82 -4.16 -14.84
C CYS A 153 -1.93 -3.18 -14.06
N ILE A 154 -1.21 -3.62 -13.03
CA ILE A 154 -0.60 -2.71 -12.02
C ILE A 154 0.64 -1.95 -12.54
N PRO A 155 1.59 -2.54 -13.29
CA PRO A 155 2.72 -1.79 -13.84
C PRO A 155 2.30 -0.65 -14.79
N ALA A 156 1.22 -0.86 -15.54
CA ALA A 156 0.64 0.17 -16.41
C ALA A 156 0.02 1.33 -15.63
N LEU A 157 -0.45 1.10 -14.40
CA LEU A 157 -1.10 2.12 -13.57
C LEU A 157 -0.09 3.13 -12.99
N VAL A 158 1.08 2.66 -12.55
CA VAL A 158 2.11 3.52 -11.94
C VAL A 158 2.96 4.27 -12.98
N SER A 159 3.07 3.73 -14.19
CA SER A 159 3.91 4.27 -15.27
C SER A 159 3.15 5.15 -16.27
N CYS A 160 1.81 5.03 -16.37
CA CYS A 160 1.02 5.77 -17.36
C CYS A 160 0.57 7.15 -16.86
N ARG A 161 0.71 8.19 -17.71
CA ARG A 161 0.16 9.53 -17.44
C ARG A 161 -1.36 9.60 -17.64
N ARG A 162 -1.97 8.71 -18.45
CA ARG A 162 -3.43 8.67 -18.70
C ARG A 162 -4.09 7.65 -17.76
N GLY A 163 -5.12 8.09 -17.02
CA GLY A 163 -5.85 7.23 -16.08
C GLY A 163 -6.64 6.13 -16.81
N ILE A 164 -6.77 4.96 -16.19
CA ILE A 164 -7.49 3.83 -16.80
C ILE A 164 -9.01 4.09 -16.77
N ARG A 165 -9.66 3.89 -17.93
CA ARG A 165 -11.12 3.75 -18.06
C ARG A 165 -11.52 2.33 -17.65
N ARG A 166 -12.48 2.25 -16.71
CA ARG A 166 -13.41 1.14 -16.35
C ARG A 166 -12.79 -0.23 -16.05
N GLY A 167 -12.97 -0.71 -14.80
CA GLY A 167 -12.83 -2.13 -14.44
C GLY A 167 -12.40 -2.40 -12.99
N MET A 168 -11.72 -1.47 -12.32
CA MET A 168 -11.32 -1.64 -10.92
C MET A 168 -12.38 -1.12 -9.96
N LYS A 169 -12.70 -1.92 -8.94
CA LYS A 169 -13.59 -1.51 -7.85
C LYS A 169 -12.99 -0.32 -7.11
N ARG A 170 -13.52 0.88 -7.39
CA ARG A 170 -13.38 2.05 -6.52
C ARG A 170 -14.11 1.74 -5.22
N PHE A 171 -13.39 1.47 -4.14
CA PHE A 171 -13.96 1.64 -2.81
C PHE A 171 -13.79 3.12 -2.47
N CYS A 172 -14.81 3.91 -2.81
CA CYS A 172 -14.91 5.28 -2.34
C CYS A 172 -15.06 5.28 -0.82
N ALA A 173 -14.42 6.28 -0.21
CA ALA A 173 -14.74 6.77 1.11
C ALA A 173 -16.26 6.80 1.31
N GLY A 174 -16.71 6.17 2.39
CA GLY A 174 -17.94 6.56 3.08
C GLY A 174 -17.62 7.67 4.05
#